data_AF-P72207-F1
#
_entry.id   AF-P72207-F1
#
_cell.length_a   1.000
_cell.length_b   1.000
_cell.length_c   1.000
_cell.angle_alpha   90.00
_cell.angle_beta   90.00
_cell.angle_gamma   90.00
#
_symmetry.space_group_name_H-M   'P 1'
#
loop_
_entity.id
_entity.type
_entity.pdbx_description
1 polymer ?
#
loop_
_entity_poly.entity_id
_entity_poly.type
_entity_poly.pdbx_seq_one_letter_code
_entity_poly.pdbx_strand_id
1 'polypeptide(L)'
;MNKYLKNLCFAAATVTLMASAPSAFALSEVTGFGTNPGALKMFKHVPTSMPTNAPLIVAMHGCTQSASAYEGSGWSALANNYKFYVVYPEQQSGNNSNKCFNWFESGDIARGQGEALSIKQMVDKMKADYSIDANRVYVTGLSAGAFMTAVMAATYPDVFAGAAPIAGGPYKCATSMIDAFSCMSPGTDKTPAAWGDLARGGYSGYNGRKPKISVWQGSSDTTVKPMNMDELMQQWTNYHGIDQTADVSETVKGFPHKVYKDASGNALVETWSITGMAHGTPVDPGTGAEQCGTSGSYILDVNICSSYHIAQFFGLTGAGTTTTTTVGSTSTTTGYTSTSSAPVTTTTSVASTTTTTVAAGACYNASNYAHVTAGRAVNSMGYAKAKGSNQNMGLYNTFTTSKLREAPAGYFTIDSTCP
;
A
#
# COMPACT_ATOMS: atom_id res chain seq x y z
N MET A 1 -23.16 -55.78 -55.15
CA MET A 1 -21.87 -55.50 -55.82
C MET A 1 -21.57 -54.02 -55.65
N ASN A 2 -20.44 -53.72 -55.00
CA ASN A 2 -19.63 -52.50 -55.11
C ASN A 2 -20.28 -51.13 -54.84
N LYS A 3 -19.65 -50.16 -54.20
CA LYS A 3 -18.46 -50.03 -53.35
C LYS A 3 -18.45 -48.52 -53.05
N TYR A 4 -18.29 -48.19 -51.78
CA TYR A 4 -18.01 -46.87 -51.20
C TYR A 4 -17.38 -45.84 -52.15
N LEU A 5 -18.09 -44.72 -52.36
CA LEU A 5 -17.51 -43.45 -52.79
C LEU A 5 -17.59 -42.43 -51.65
N LYS A 6 -16.45 -41.77 -51.45
CA LYS A 6 -16.07 -40.85 -50.37
C LYS A 6 -16.95 -39.59 -50.37
N ASN A 7 -17.56 -39.27 -49.23
CA ASN A 7 -17.97 -37.90 -48.92
C ASN A 7 -16.94 -37.28 -47.96
N LEU A 8 -16.19 -36.30 -48.46
CA LEU A 8 -15.45 -35.34 -47.64
C LEU A 8 -16.48 -34.45 -46.94
N CYS A 9 -16.65 -34.61 -45.63
CA CYS A 9 -17.26 -33.57 -44.79
C CYS A 9 -16.12 -32.72 -44.21
N PHE A 10 -15.98 -31.49 -44.71
CA PHE A 10 -15.24 -30.44 -44.01
C PHE A 10 -16.04 -30.08 -42.75
N ALA A 11 -15.65 -30.61 -41.59
CA ALA A 11 -16.10 -30.09 -40.31
C ALA A 11 -15.37 -28.76 -40.06
N ALA A 12 -16.07 -27.65 -40.23
CA ALA A 12 -15.58 -26.35 -39.79
C ALA A 12 -15.44 -26.38 -38.26
N ALA A 13 -14.20 -26.50 -37.77
CA ALA A 13 -13.90 -26.33 -36.36
C ALA A 13 -14.14 -24.86 -36.00
N THR A 14 -15.27 -24.57 -35.35
CA THR A 14 -15.50 -23.31 -34.65
C THR A 14 -14.51 -23.24 -33.49
N VAL A 15 -13.38 -22.58 -33.70
CA VAL A 15 -12.52 -22.12 -32.61
C VAL A 15 -13.32 -21.07 -31.85
N THR A 16 -13.96 -21.47 -30.76
CA THR A 16 -14.51 -20.53 -29.79
C THR A 16 -13.31 -19.88 -29.11
N LEU A 17 -12.91 -18.69 -29.56
CA LEU A 17 -12.09 -17.81 -28.74
C LEU A 17 -12.89 -17.55 -27.46
N MET A 18 -12.52 -18.20 -26.36
CA MET A 18 -12.84 -17.68 -25.05
C MET A 18 -12.06 -16.38 -24.92
N ALA A 19 -12.69 -15.27 -25.31
CA ALA A 19 -12.26 -13.97 -24.88
C ALA A 19 -12.37 -13.98 -23.36
N SER A 20 -11.23 -14.15 -22.67
CA SER A 20 -11.10 -13.77 -21.28
C SER A 20 -11.35 -12.27 -21.22
N ALA A 21 -12.60 -11.89 -21.00
CA ALA A 21 -12.94 -10.53 -20.66
C ALA A 21 -12.12 -10.19 -19.40
N PRO A 22 -11.29 -9.13 -19.39
CA PRO A 22 -10.85 -8.60 -18.13
C PRO A 22 -12.13 -8.10 -17.44
N SER A 23 -12.64 -8.86 -16.48
CA SER A 23 -13.63 -8.32 -15.55
C SER A 23 -12.91 -7.23 -14.77
N ALA A 24 -12.94 -6.00 -15.29
CA ALA A 24 -12.88 -4.82 -14.45
C ALA A 24 -14.09 -4.95 -13.52
N PHE A 25 -13.90 -5.57 -12.37
CA PHE A 25 -14.90 -5.60 -11.30
C PHE A 25 -15.08 -4.14 -10.86
N ALA A 26 -16.11 -3.50 -11.39
CA ALA A 26 -16.44 -2.13 -11.03
C ALA A 26 -16.98 -2.12 -9.60
N LEU A 27 -16.28 -1.42 -8.71
CA LEU A 27 -16.79 -1.17 -7.37
C LEU A 27 -18.15 -0.46 -7.46
N SER A 28 -19.11 -0.88 -6.64
CA SER A 28 -20.44 -0.26 -6.60
C SER A 28 -20.47 0.89 -5.60
N GLU A 29 -20.83 2.10 -6.04
CA GLU A 29 -21.07 3.22 -5.13
C GLU A 29 -22.32 2.94 -4.28
N VAL A 30 -22.22 3.21 -2.98
CA VAL A 30 -23.31 3.11 -2.01
C VAL A 30 -23.60 4.51 -1.51
N THR A 31 -24.85 4.93 -1.66
CA THR A 31 -25.36 6.19 -1.10
C THR A 31 -26.24 5.91 0.12
N GLY A 32 -26.47 6.92 0.95
CA GLY A 32 -27.38 6.79 2.10
C GLY A 32 -26.91 5.79 3.17
N PHE A 33 -25.62 5.82 3.52
CA PHE A 33 -25.03 4.96 4.55
C PHE A 33 -25.01 5.58 5.95
N GLY A 34 -25.59 6.76 6.15
CA GLY A 34 -25.65 7.45 7.43
C GLY A 34 -25.64 8.97 7.27
N THR A 35 -25.32 9.68 8.34
CA THR A 35 -25.18 11.15 8.32
C THR A 35 -23.94 11.62 7.58
N ASN A 36 -22.91 10.77 7.45
CA ASN A 36 -21.67 11.00 6.70
C ASN A 36 -21.03 12.39 6.95
N PRO A 37 -20.74 12.76 8.21
CA PRO A 37 -20.26 14.11 8.54
C PRO A 37 -18.86 14.43 7.96
N GLY A 38 -18.09 13.42 7.57
CA GLY A 38 -16.81 13.55 6.87
C GLY A 38 -16.94 13.64 5.35
N ALA A 39 -18.18 13.70 4.82
CA ALA A 39 -18.46 13.86 3.39
C ALA A 39 -17.64 12.92 2.50
N LEU A 40 -17.62 11.62 2.85
CA LEU A 40 -16.91 10.59 2.09
C LEU A 40 -17.85 9.95 1.06
N LYS A 41 -17.28 9.29 0.06
CA LYS A 41 -17.99 8.30 -0.75
C LYS A 41 -17.75 6.90 -0.21
N MET A 42 -18.72 6.02 -0.39
CA MET A 42 -18.61 4.62 -0.04
C MET A 42 -18.69 3.78 -1.30
N PHE A 43 -17.70 2.93 -1.53
CA PHE A 43 -17.75 1.90 -2.54
C PHE A 43 -17.67 0.53 -1.88
N LYS A 44 -18.23 -0.50 -2.51
CA LYS A 44 -18.15 -1.87 -2.01
C LYS A 44 -17.82 -2.89 -3.08
N HIS A 45 -17.21 -3.97 -2.62
CA HIS A 45 -17.08 -5.23 -3.36
C HIS A 45 -17.78 -6.34 -2.57
N VAL A 46 -18.68 -7.05 -3.25
CA VAL A 46 -19.46 -8.14 -2.69
C VAL A 46 -19.24 -9.38 -3.54
N PRO A 47 -18.51 -10.40 -3.04
CA PRO A 47 -18.35 -11.64 -3.77
C PRO A 47 -19.68 -12.35 -4.01
N THR A 48 -19.72 -13.22 -5.02
CA THR A 48 -20.84 -14.14 -5.21
C THR A 48 -20.82 -15.25 -4.16
N SER A 49 -22.01 -15.78 -3.84
CA SER A 49 -22.20 -16.91 -2.92
C SER A 49 -21.59 -16.68 -1.54
N MET A 50 -21.90 -15.53 -0.93
CA MET A 50 -21.42 -15.20 0.41
C MET A 50 -22.07 -16.08 1.48
N PRO A 51 -21.28 -16.66 2.40
CA PRO A 51 -21.82 -17.37 3.55
C PRO A 51 -22.46 -16.40 4.55
N THR A 52 -23.26 -16.94 5.47
CA THR A 52 -23.73 -16.18 6.61
C THR A 52 -22.58 -15.84 7.55
N ASN A 53 -22.70 -14.73 8.28
CA ASN A 53 -21.71 -14.25 9.25
C ASN A 53 -20.31 -14.13 8.64
N ALA A 54 -20.18 -13.59 7.42
CA ALA A 54 -18.89 -13.43 6.77
C ALA A 54 -18.11 -12.21 7.33
N PRO A 55 -16.78 -12.18 7.19
CA PRO A 55 -15.96 -11.04 7.61
C PRO A 55 -16.17 -9.80 6.72
N LEU A 56 -15.73 -8.64 7.21
CA LEU A 56 -15.68 -7.38 6.45
C LEU A 56 -14.30 -6.72 6.58
N ILE A 57 -13.75 -6.25 5.47
CA ILE A 57 -12.57 -5.37 5.42
C ILE A 57 -13.00 -3.96 4.98
N VAL A 58 -12.51 -2.94 5.66
CA VAL A 58 -12.50 -1.55 5.18
C VAL A 58 -11.10 -1.25 4.65
N ALA A 59 -10.95 -0.95 3.36
CA ALA A 59 -9.67 -0.70 2.70
C ALA A 59 -9.59 0.74 2.18
N MET A 60 -8.68 1.55 2.74
CA MET A 60 -8.58 2.99 2.50
C MET A 60 -7.36 3.38 1.66
N HIS A 61 -7.60 4.18 0.64
CA HIS A 61 -6.57 4.66 -0.27
C HIS A 61 -5.66 5.73 0.36
N GLY A 62 -4.50 5.99 -0.27
CA GLY A 62 -3.62 7.11 0.08
C GLY A 62 -4.02 8.41 -0.61
N CYS A 63 -3.33 9.51 -0.31
CA CYS A 63 -3.56 10.80 -0.96
C CYS A 63 -3.53 10.67 -2.49
N THR A 64 -4.32 11.49 -3.18
CA THR A 64 -4.48 11.60 -4.64
C THR A 64 -5.08 10.38 -5.35
N GLN A 65 -5.16 9.24 -4.66
CA GLN A 65 -5.81 8.03 -5.16
C GLN A 65 -7.34 8.12 -5.04
N SER A 66 -7.99 7.10 -5.57
CA SER A 66 -9.43 6.84 -5.47
C SER A 66 -9.64 5.44 -4.88
N ALA A 67 -10.87 5.11 -4.48
CA ALA A 67 -11.24 3.74 -4.09
C ALA A 67 -10.93 2.76 -5.23
N SER A 68 -11.28 3.11 -6.47
CA SER A 68 -11.00 2.28 -7.64
C SER A 68 -9.51 2.10 -7.92
N ALA A 69 -8.66 3.09 -7.65
CA ALA A 69 -7.22 2.92 -7.80
C ALA A 69 -6.64 2.00 -6.71
N TYR A 70 -7.14 2.12 -5.48
CA TYR A 70 -6.67 1.32 -4.36
C TYR A 70 -7.21 -0.11 -4.34
N GLU A 71 -8.27 -0.40 -5.09
CA GLU A 71 -8.73 -1.76 -5.40
C GLU A 71 -7.58 -2.65 -5.90
N GLY A 72 -6.63 -2.07 -6.65
CA GLY A 72 -5.40 -2.72 -7.11
C GLY A 72 -4.49 -3.29 -6.01
N SER A 73 -4.76 -3.00 -4.73
CA SER A 73 -4.12 -3.67 -3.57
C SER A 73 -4.51 -5.15 -3.43
N GLY A 74 -5.52 -5.62 -4.17
CA GLY A 74 -5.87 -7.05 -4.26
C GLY A 74 -6.95 -7.51 -3.29
N TRP A 75 -7.52 -6.64 -2.46
CA TRP A 75 -8.54 -7.01 -1.47
C TRP A 75 -9.81 -7.62 -2.10
N SER A 76 -10.30 -7.14 -3.25
CA SER A 76 -11.48 -7.73 -3.91
C SER A 76 -11.21 -9.14 -4.43
N ALA A 77 -10.01 -9.38 -4.97
CA ALA A 77 -9.61 -10.70 -5.45
C ALA A 77 -9.52 -11.70 -4.28
N LEU A 78 -8.89 -11.29 -3.17
CA LEU A 78 -8.84 -12.09 -1.95
C LEU A 78 -10.25 -12.33 -1.37
N ALA A 79 -11.12 -11.33 -1.38
CA ALA A 79 -12.52 -11.45 -0.97
C ALA A 79 -13.28 -12.50 -1.80
N ASN A 80 -13.06 -12.54 -3.11
CA ASN A 80 -13.67 -13.56 -3.98
C ASN A 80 -13.25 -14.98 -3.59
N ASN A 81 -11.98 -15.16 -3.22
CA ASN A 81 -11.38 -16.44 -2.87
C ASN A 81 -11.76 -16.89 -1.46
N TYR A 82 -11.62 -16.00 -0.48
CA TYR A 82 -11.74 -16.30 0.96
C TYR A 82 -13.09 -15.90 1.58
N LYS A 83 -14.00 -15.35 0.77
CA LYS A 83 -15.40 -15.05 1.13
C LYS A 83 -15.52 -14.09 2.31
N PHE A 84 -15.06 -12.86 2.10
CA PHE A 84 -15.33 -11.71 2.95
C PHE A 84 -15.81 -10.51 2.13
N TYR A 85 -16.46 -9.55 2.76
CA TYR A 85 -16.89 -8.30 2.14
C TYR A 85 -15.76 -7.27 2.15
N VAL A 86 -15.76 -6.35 1.19
CA VAL A 86 -14.84 -5.19 1.21
C VAL A 86 -15.62 -3.90 1.02
N VAL A 87 -15.29 -2.90 1.82
CA VAL A 87 -15.70 -1.51 1.62
C VAL A 87 -14.46 -0.67 1.35
N TYR A 88 -14.58 0.22 0.38
CA TYR A 88 -13.58 1.20 0.02
C TYR A 88 -14.16 2.60 0.24
N PRO A 89 -13.82 3.26 1.37
CA PRO A 89 -14.07 4.68 1.52
C PRO A 89 -13.27 5.47 0.49
N GLU A 90 -13.85 6.51 -0.08
CA GLU A 90 -13.16 7.43 -0.99
C GLU A 90 -13.31 8.88 -0.52
N GLN A 91 -12.17 9.55 -0.42
CA GLN A 91 -12.09 10.97 -0.10
C GLN A 91 -12.45 11.84 -1.31
N GLN A 92 -13.08 12.98 -1.04
CA GLN A 92 -13.48 13.96 -2.05
C GLN A 92 -12.58 15.20 -2.01
N SER A 93 -12.32 15.77 -3.19
CA SER A 93 -11.51 17.00 -3.33
C SER A 93 -12.13 18.23 -2.68
N GLY A 94 -13.46 18.21 -2.46
CA GLY A 94 -14.18 19.26 -1.74
C GLY A 94 -13.94 19.24 -0.22
N ASN A 95 -13.53 18.10 0.33
CA ASN A 95 -13.17 17.97 1.74
C ASN A 95 -11.65 18.15 1.94
N ASN A 96 -10.85 17.50 1.09
CA ASN A 96 -9.41 17.67 1.07
C ASN A 96 -8.93 17.76 -0.38
N SER A 97 -8.29 18.86 -0.79
CA SER A 97 -7.91 19.10 -2.20
C SER A 97 -6.96 18.04 -2.76
N ASN A 98 -6.17 17.38 -1.92
CA ASN A 98 -5.29 16.28 -2.29
C ASN A 98 -5.96 14.90 -2.15
N LYS A 99 -7.26 14.83 -1.84
CA LYS A 99 -7.99 13.60 -1.52
C LYS A 99 -7.32 12.77 -0.43
N CYS A 100 -6.64 13.41 0.51
CA CYS A 100 -6.14 12.74 1.71
C CYS A 100 -7.27 12.59 2.72
N PHE A 101 -7.36 11.46 3.41
CA PHE A 101 -8.13 11.38 4.66
C PHE A 101 -7.57 12.40 5.67
N ASN A 102 -8.43 13.12 6.38
CA ASN A 102 -8.05 14.18 7.33
C ASN A 102 -7.65 13.58 8.70
N TRP A 103 -6.65 12.70 8.71
CA TRP A 103 -6.19 11.97 9.90
C TRP A 103 -5.49 12.82 10.97
N PHE A 104 -5.33 14.12 10.72
CA PHE A 104 -4.74 15.09 11.63
C PHE A 104 -5.75 16.15 12.09
N GLU A 105 -6.95 16.20 11.52
CA GLU A 105 -7.97 17.16 11.94
C GLU A 105 -8.75 16.61 13.12
N SER A 106 -8.75 17.33 14.24
CA SER A 106 -9.36 16.85 15.50
C SER A 106 -10.85 16.51 15.34
N GLY A 107 -11.56 17.21 14.45
CA GLY A 107 -12.97 16.95 14.13
C GLY A 107 -13.21 15.67 13.31
N ASP A 108 -12.20 15.17 12.61
CA ASP A 108 -12.28 13.98 11.76
C ASP A 108 -11.75 12.71 12.42
N ILE A 109 -10.98 12.84 13.50
CA ILE A 109 -10.31 11.72 14.18
C ILE A 109 -10.85 11.39 15.57
N ALA A 110 -11.98 11.96 15.94
CA ALA A 110 -12.68 11.68 17.19
C ALA A 110 -13.82 10.70 16.98
N ARG A 111 -14.07 9.83 17.97
CA ARG A 111 -15.24 8.96 17.97
C ARG A 111 -16.52 9.78 17.84
N GLY A 112 -17.42 9.36 16.96
CA GLY A 112 -18.70 10.01 16.71
C GLY A 112 -18.64 11.28 15.86
N GLN A 113 -17.49 11.62 15.26
CA GLN A 113 -17.33 12.85 14.47
C GLN A 113 -16.70 12.57 13.10
N GLY A 114 -16.92 13.50 12.17
CA GLY A 114 -16.23 13.62 10.87
C GLY A 114 -16.01 12.31 10.08
N GLU A 115 -14.82 12.18 9.50
CA GLU A 115 -14.43 11.00 8.72
C GLU A 115 -14.50 9.70 9.51
N ALA A 116 -14.06 9.69 10.77
CA ALA A 116 -14.10 8.49 11.61
C ALA A 116 -15.54 7.95 11.79
N LEU A 117 -16.53 8.81 12.05
CA LEU A 117 -17.94 8.39 12.10
C LEU A 117 -18.46 7.95 10.73
N SER A 118 -18.07 8.64 9.66
CA SER A 118 -18.49 8.29 8.31
C SER A 118 -18.03 6.88 7.93
N ILE A 119 -16.78 6.51 8.22
CA ILE A 119 -16.24 5.17 7.98
C ILE A 119 -16.96 4.13 8.84
N LYS A 120 -17.22 4.41 10.12
CA LYS A 120 -18.01 3.51 10.98
C LYS A 120 -19.42 3.31 10.44
N GLN A 121 -20.06 4.35 9.92
CA GLN A 121 -21.38 4.27 9.29
C GLN A 121 -21.39 3.40 8.02
N MET A 122 -20.31 3.39 7.24
CA MET A 122 -20.17 2.45 6.13
C MET A 122 -20.16 0.98 6.63
N VAL A 123 -19.51 0.70 7.76
CA VAL A 123 -19.56 -0.62 8.40
C VAL A 123 -20.97 -0.96 8.86
N ASP A 124 -21.67 -0.03 9.51
CA ASP A 124 -23.07 -0.23 9.93
C ASP A 124 -23.98 -0.54 8.74
N LYS A 125 -23.81 0.20 7.63
CA LYS A 125 -24.56 -0.02 6.40
C LYS A 125 -24.34 -1.42 5.85
N MET A 126 -23.10 -1.87 5.82
CA MET A 126 -22.79 -3.23 5.39
C MET A 126 -23.41 -4.29 6.30
N LYS A 127 -23.41 -4.08 7.62
CA LYS A 127 -24.04 -5.00 8.59
C LYS A 127 -25.56 -5.03 8.47
N ALA A 128 -26.18 -3.92 8.06
CA ALA A 128 -27.62 -3.86 7.81
C ALA A 128 -28.00 -4.55 6.48
N ASP A 129 -27.16 -4.43 5.46
CA ASP A 129 -27.43 -4.97 4.12
C ASP A 129 -27.06 -6.44 3.94
N TYR A 130 -26.10 -6.94 4.74
CA TYR A 130 -25.48 -8.24 4.56
C TYR A 130 -25.27 -8.98 5.88
N SER A 131 -25.15 -10.31 5.80
CA SER A 131 -24.86 -11.16 6.96
C SER A 131 -23.38 -11.09 7.33
N ILE A 132 -23.02 -10.04 8.07
CA ILE A 132 -21.66 -9.78 8.55
C ILE A 132 -21.50 -10.19 10.00
N ASP A 133 -20.44 -10.92 10.29
CA ASP A 133 -20.03 -11.19 11.66
C ASP A 133 -19.46 -9.91 12.29
N ALA A 134 -20.17 -9.37 13.28
CA ALA A 134 -19.78 -8.15 13.96
C ALA A 134 -18.42 -8.27 14.68
N ASN A 135 -17.96 -9.48 14.99
CA ASN A 135 -16.67 -9.74 15.61
C ASN A 135 -15.53 -9.90 14.60
N ARG A 136 -15.81 -9.90 13.28
CA ARG A 136 -14.82 -10.08 12.21
C ARG A 136 -14.86 -8.94 11.21
N VAL A 137 -14.79 -7.71 11.72
CA VAL A 137 -14.63 -6.49 10.92
C VAL A 137 -13.21 -5.96 11.10
N TYR A 138 -12.53 -5.60 10.02
CA TYR A 138 -11.15 -5.14 10.04
C TYR A 138 -10.98 -3.90 9.18
N VAL A 139 -9.88 -3.17 9.39
CA VAL A 139 -9.57 -1.93 8.67
C VAL A 139 -8.12 -1.89 8.25
N THR A 140 -7.84 -1.38 7.06
CA THR A 140 -6.49 -1.27 6.49
C THR A 140 -6.42 -0.08 5.57
N GLY A 141 -5.22 0.39 5.29
CA GLY A 141 -5.04 1.44 4.28
C GLY A 141 -3.60 1.83 4.09
N LEU A 142 -3.39 2.69 3.11
CA LEU A 142 -2.08 3.23 2.72
C LEU A 142 -1.95 4.71 3.10
N SER A 143 -0.79 5.13 3.60
CA SER A 143 -0.46 6.56 3.75
C SER A 143 -1.49 7.31 4.61
N ALA A 144 -2.15 8.34 4.09
CA ALA A 144 -3.28 8.99 4.77
C ALA A 144 -4.38 8.00 5.22
N GLY A 145 -4.68 6.97 4.41
CA GLY A 145 -5.57 5.87 4.79
C GLY A 145 -4.97 4.97 5.88
N ALA A 146 -3.65 4.84 5.98
CA ALA A 146 -2.98 4.12 7.07
C ALA A 146 -3.03 4.88 8.40
N PHE A 147 -2.86 6.21 8.38
CA PHE A 147 -3.10 7.03 9.57
C PHE A 147 -4.57 6.97 10.00
N MET A 148 -5.50 7.07 9.05
CA MET A 148 -6.92 6.89 9.36
C MET A 148 -7.23 5.47 9.87
N THR A 149 -6.49 4.45 9.43
CA THR A 149 -6.59 3.08 9.97
C THR A 149 -6.26 3.04 11.46
N ALA A 150 -5.20 3.74 11.90
CA ALA A 150 -4.86 3.86 13.32
C ALA A 150 -5.94 4.64 14.11
N VAL A 151 -6.53 5.68 13.50
CA VAL A 151 -7.69 6.40 14.06
C VAL A 151 -8.86 5.46 14.28
N MET A 152 -9.24 4.66 13.29
CA MET A 152 -10.36 3.72 13.40
C MET A 152 -10.13 2.66 14.48
N ALA A 153 -8.90 2.15 14.60
CA ALA A 153 -8.54 1.18 15.62
C ALA A 153 -8.66 1.75 17.05
N ALA A 154 -8.26 3.01 17.26
CA ALA A 154 -8.30 3.65 18.58
C ALA A 154 -9.70 4.16 18.97
N THR A 155 -10.46 4.67 18.00
CA THR A 155 -11.76 5.32 18.25
C THR A 155 -12.95 4.37 18.18
N TYR A 156 -12.82 3.25 17.47
CA TYR A 156 -13.84 2.21 17.37
C TYR A 156 -13.30 0.79 17.61
N PRO A 157 -12.60 0.55 18.74
CA PRO A 157 -12.11 -0.79 19.08
C PRO A 157 -13.24 -1.81 19.35
N ASP A 158 -14.45 -1.32 19.62
CA ASP A 158 -15.69 -2.11 19.70
C ASP A 158 -16.20 -2.58 18.33
N VAL A 159 -15.77 -1.93 17.24
CA VAL A 159 -16.17 -2.27 15.88
C VAL A 159 -15.12 -3.14 15.18
N PHE A 160 -13.84 -2.77 15.31
CA PHE A 160 -12.75 -3.42 14.57
C PHE A 160 -12.03 -4.49 15.40
N ALA A 161 -11.99 -5.71 14.86
CA ALA A 161 -11.26 -6.87 15.36
C ALA A 161 -9.74 -6.77 15.12
N GLY A 162 -9.34 -5.99 14.12
CA GLY A 162 -7.94 -5.76 13.79
C GLY A 162 -7.77 -4.64 12.79
N ALA A 163 -6.55 -4.12 12.72
CA ALA A 163 -6.18 -3.01 11.86
C ALA A 163 -4.80 -3.22 11.23
N ALA A 164 -4.60 -2.76 10.00
CA ALA A 164 -3.34 -2.89 9.29
C ALA A 164 -2.91 -1.60 8.59
N PRO A 165 -2.18 -0.70 9.27
CA PRO A 165 -1.62 0.49 8.63
C PRO A 165 -0.43 0.12 7.73
N ILE A 166 -0.46 0.58 6.48
CA ILE A 166 0.63 0.43 5.50
C ILE A 166 1.24 1.81 5.20
N ALA A 167 2.50 2.03 5.57
CA ALA A 167 3.19 3.30 5.46
C ALA A 167 2.42 4.47 6.12
N GLY A 168 1.97 4.27 7.36
CA GLY A 168 1.27 5.25 8.20
C GLY A 168 2.00 5.52 9.51
N GLY A 169 1.29 5.98 10.53
CA GLY A 169 1.85 6.25 11.85
C GLY A 169 0.81 6.26 12.97
N PRO A 170 1.24 6.54 14.22
CA PRO A 170 0.42 6.38 15.41
C PRO A 170 -0.83 7.26 15.45
N TYR A 171 -1.88 6.78 16.09
CA TYR A 171 -3.05 7.61 16.39
C TYR A 171 -2.65 8.81 17.24
N LYS A 172 -3.13 10.00 16.85
CA LYS A 172 -2.81 11.30 17.48
C LYS A 172 -1.33 11.64 17.53
N CYS A 173 -0.53 11.15 16.57
CA CYS A 173 0.79 11.73 16.34
C CYS A 173 0.72 13.18 15.83
N ALA A 174 -0.42 13.58 15.27
CA ALA A 174 -0.73 14.94 14.87
C ALA A 174 -2.18 15.28 15.19
N THR A 175 -2.44 16.56 15.46
CA THR A 175 -3.79 17.15 15.61
C THR A 175 -3.93 18.46 14.83
N SER A 176 -3.00 18.70 13.91
CA SER A 176 -2.99 19.84 12.98
C SER A 176 -2.18 19.48 11.74
N MET A 177 -2.35 20.23 10.66
CA MET A 177 -1.56 20.04 9.43
C MET A 177 -0.05 20.22 9.64
N ILE A 178 0.36 21.15 10.52
CA ILE A 178 1.80 21.38 10.79
C ILE A 178 2.40 20.17 11.51
N ASP A 179 1.69 19.64 12.50
CA ASP A 179 2.12 18.44 13.21
C ASP A 179 2.08 17.21 12.30
N ALA A 180 1.18 17.19 11.32
CA ALA A 180 1.08 16.10 10.35
C ALA A 180 2.39 15.94 9.57
N PHE A 181 3.00 17.04 9.11
CA PHE A 181 4.30 16.97 8.44
C PHE A 181 5.40 16.42 9.35
N SER A 182 5.42 16.83 10.62
CA SER A 182 6.40 16.34 11.60
C SER A 182 6.20 14.86 11.95
N CYS A 183 4.95 14.43 12.08
CA CYS A 183 4.62 13.02 12.28
C CYS A 183 5.03 12.16 11.08
N MET A 184 4.81 12.63 9.85
CA MET A 184 5.23 11.89 8.66
C MET A 184 6.76 11.82 8.55
N SER A 185 7.45 12.95 8.75
CA SER A 185 8.90 13.04 8.67
C SER A 185 9.43 14.17 9.54
N PRO A 186 10.35 13.90 10.49
CA PRO A 186 11.09 12.65 10.68
C PRO A 186 10.33 11.53 11.37
N GLY A 187 9.12 11.80 11.88
CA GLY A 187 8.49 10.97 12.90
C GLY A 187 8.33 11.79 14.18
N THR A 188 7.33 11.45 14.99
CA THR A 188 7.22 11.96 16.36
C THR A 188 7.57 10.83 17.31
N ASP A 189 8.57 11.04 18.14
CA ASP A 189 8.96 10.09 19.19
C ASP A 189 8.21 10.42 20.48
N LYS A 190 7.53 9.42 21.05
CA LYS A 190 6.95 9.50 22.40
C LYS A 190 7.21 8.21 23.13
N THR A 191 7.14 8.26 24.47
CA THR A 191 7.20 7.05 25.26
C THR A 191 6.04 6.10 24.91
N PRO A 192 6.25 4.78 25.00
CA PRO A 192 5.19 3.80 24.76
C PRO A 192 3.94 4.05 25.61
N ALA A 193 4.13 4.47 26.87
CA ALA A 193 3.04 4.82 27.77
C ALA A 193 2.20 5.99 27.23
N ALA A 194 2.86 7.07 26.78
CA ALA A 194 2.17 8.22 26.19
C ALA A 194 1.40 7.83 24.91
N TRP A 195 1.99 6.96 24.07
CA TRP A 195 1.28 6.46 22.90
C TRP A 195 0.07 5.60 23.24
N GLY A 196 0.23 4.66 24.18
CA GLY A 196 -0.85 3.80 24.62
C GLY A 196 -1.97 4.61 25.29
N ASP A 197 -1.65 5.67 26.03
CA ASP A 197 -2.64 6.57 26.63
C ASP A 197 -3.45 7.32 25.57
N LEU A 198 -2.79 7.77 24.48
CA LEU A 198 -3.49 8.36 23.34
C LEU A 198 -4.46 7.38 22.68
N ALA A 199 -4.03 6.13 22.46
CA ALA A 199 -4.88 5.08 21.90
C ALA A 199 -6.07 4.73 22.83
N ARG A 200 -5.83 4.54 24.14
CA ARG A 200 -6.89 4.33 25.15
C ARG A 200 -7.86 5.51 25.22
N GLY A 201 -7.36 6.73 25.07
CA GLY A 201 -8.16 7.95 25.03
C GLY A 201 -9.06 8.08 23.80
N GLY A 202 -8.85 7.30 22.75
CA GLY A 202 -9.73 7.27 21.56
C GLY A 202 -11.15 6.79 21.87
N TYR A 203 -11.29 5.87 22.84
CA TYR A 203 -12.56 5.47 23.43
C TYR A 203 -12.41 5.27 24.94
N SER A 204 -12.43 6.39 25.67
CA SER A 204 -12.27 6.40 27.14
C SER A 204 -13.28 5.48 27.83
N GLY A 205 -12.80 4.66 28.77
CA GLY A 205 -13.60 3.70 29.53
C GLY A 205 -13.88 2.37 28.82
N TYR A 206 -13.46 2.20 27.57
CA TYR A 206 -13.61 0.92 26.87
C TYR A 206 -12.65 -0.14 27.42
N ASN A 207 -13.21 -1.25 27.89
CA ASN A 207 -12.47 -2.41 28.42
C ASN A 207 -12.80 -3.70 27.67
N GLY A 208 -13.35 -3.60 26.46
CA GLY A 208 -13.69 -4.76 25.64
C GLY A 208 -12.50 -5.32 24.87
N ARG A 209 -12.79 -6.12 23.85
CA ARG A 209 -11.77 -6.68 22.95
C ARG A 209 -10.99 -5.57 22.25
N LYS A 210 -9.67 -5.72 22.19
CA LYS A 210 -8.76 -4.80 21.50
C LYS A 210 -8.43 -5.32 20.09
N PRO A 211 -8.32 -4.44 19.07
CA PRO A 211 -7.93 -4.86 17.73
C PRO A 211 -6.47 -5.38 17.70
N LYS A 212 -6.22 -6.49 17.01
CA LYS A 212 -4.86 -6.90 16.64
C LYS A 212 -4.31 -6.03 15.51
N ILE A 213 -3.00 -5.77 15.49
CA ILE A 213 -2.40 -4.76 14.60
C ILE A 213 -1.30 -5.37 13.73
N SER A 214 -1.37 -5.14 12.42
CA SER A 214 -0.33 -5.56 11.45
C SER A 214 0.27 -4.33 10.79
N VAL A 215 1.49 -3.96 11.17
CA VAL A 215 2.15 -2.74 10.70
C VAL A 215 3.06 -3.05 9.52
N TRP A 216 2.91 -2.33 8.42
CA TRP A 216 3.72 -2.52 7.21
C TRP A 216 4.43 -1.23 6.82
N GLN A 217 5.72 -1.31 6.54
CA GLN A 217 6.53 -0.14 6.24
C GLN A 217 7.66 -0.46 5.27
N GLY A 218 7.83 0.37 4.23
CA GLY A 218 9.01 0.32 3.37
C GLY A 218 10.22 0.93 4.08
N SER A 219 11.37 0.23 4.07
CA SER A 219 12.57 0.71 4.79
C SER A 219 13.23 1.92 4.13
N SER A 220 12.89 2.21 2.87
CA SER A 220 13.40 3.35 2.09
C SER A 220 12.34 4.44 1.90
N ASP A 221 11.27 4.42 2.69
CA ASP A 221 10.21 5.41 2.61
C ASP A 221 10.72 6.81 3.04
N THR A 222 10.57 7.78 2.15
CA THR A 222 10.96 9.17 2.39
C THR A 222 9.78 10.10 2.70
N THR A 223 8.55 9.60 2.54
CA THR A 223 7.31 10.35 2.76
C THR A 223 6.83 10.15 4.19
N VAL A 224 6.67 8.88 4.60
CA VAL A 224 6.37 8.50 5.98
C VAL A 224 7.55 7.69 6.47
N LYS A 225 8.38 8.30 7.33
CA LYS A 225 9.67 7.74 7.69
C LYS A 225 9.53 6.41 8.43
N PRO A 226 10.45 5.44 8.22
CA PRO A 226 10.37 4.12 8.83
C PRO A 226 10.23 4.10 10.36
N MET A 227 10.71 5.15 11.05
CA MET A 227 10.50 5.35 12.49
C MET A 227 9.02 5.20 12.89
N ASN A 228 8.06 5.61 12.04
CA ASN A 228 6.64 5.47 12.34
C ASN A 228 6.19 4.02 12.53
N MET A 229 6.87 3.03 11.95
CA MET A 229 6.61 1.61 12.23
C MET A 229 6.94 1.26 13.68
N ASP A 230 8.07 1.77 14.18
CA ASP A 230 8.49 1.54 15.56
C ASP A 230 7.53 2.24 16.53
N GLU A 231 7.13 3.48 16.25
CA GLU A 231 6.16 4.21 17.06
C GLU A 231 4.77 3.56 17.06
N LEU A 232 4.33 3.00 15.92
CA LEU A 232 3.10 2.21 15.85
C LEU A 232 3.22 0.95 16.71
N MET A 233 4.32 0.20 16.61
CA MET A 233 4.57 -0.97 17.44
C MET A 233 4.52 -0.59 18.92
N GLN A 234 5.17 0.50 19.33
CA GLN A 234 5.16 0.97 20.71
C GLN A 234 3.76 1.37 21.19
N GLN A 235 2.99 2.07 20.37
CA GLN A 235 1.60 2.45 20.68
C GLN A 235 0.75 1.22 20.96
N TRP A 236 0.81 0.24 20.07
CA TRP A 236 -0.12 -0.88 20.10
C TRP A 236 0.30 -1.98 21.08
N THR A 237 1.60 -2.21 21.29
CA THR A 237 2.09 -3.08 22.38
C THR A 237 1.70 -2.52 23.74
N ASN A 238 1.90 -1.21 23.98
CA ASN A 238 1.45 -0.58 25.22
C ASN A 238 -0.08 -0.55 25.36
N TYR A 239 -0.82 -0.32 24.27
CA TYR A 239 -2.28 -0.39 24.27
C TYR A 239 -2.79 -1.77 24.69
N HIS A 240 -2.15 -2.84 24.22
CA HIS A 240 -2.44 -4.22 24.61
C HIS A 240 -1.97 -4.58 26.02
N GLY A 241 -0.91 -3.92 26.50
CA GLY A 241 -0.27 -4.24 27.78
C GLY A 241 0.74 -5.38 27.68
N ILE A 242 1.33 -5.57 26.50
CA ILE A 242 2.40 -6.53 26.23
C ILE A 242 3.74 -5.80 26.10
N ASP A 243 4.85 -6.53 26.25
CA ASP A 243 6.18 -5.96 26.08
C ASP A 243 6.55 -5.78 24.58
N GLN A 244 7.71 -5.17 24.34
CA GLN A 244 8.20 -4.79 23.01
C GLN A 244 9.30 -5.74 22.50
N THR A 245 9.49 -6.86 23.17
CA THR A 245 10.38 -7.93 22.73
C THR A 245 9.59 -8.81 21.79
N ALA A 246 10.08 -8.98 20.56
CA ALA A 246 9.41 -9.84 19.61
C ALA A 246 9.54 -11.31 20.04
N ASP A 247 8.41 -12.01 20.18
CA ASP A 247 8.36 -13.45 20.42
C ASP A 247 8.76 -14.26 19.17
N VAL A 248 8.54 -13.67 17.99
CA VAL A 248 9.01 -14.20 16.72
C VAL A 248 9.75 -13.08 16.00
N SER A 249 10.95 -13.38 15.51
CA SER A 249 11.73 -12.49 14.64
C SER A 249 12.32 -13.34 13.52
N GLU A 250 11.79 -13.17 12.31
CA GLU A 250 12.09 -14.03 11.17
C GLU A 250 12.20 -13.23 9.88
N THR A 251 12.38 -13.94 8.77
CA THR A 251 12.39 -13.38 7.42
C THR A 251 11.41 -14.16 6.58
N VAL A 252 10.39 -13.49 6.05
CA VAL A 252 9.38 -14.09 5.17
C VAL A 252 9.49 -13.44 3.80
N LYS A 253 9.66 -14.26 2.76
CA LYS A 253 9.85 -13.81 1.36
C LYS A 253 11.00 -12.78 1.22
N GLY A 254 12.02 -12.88 2.07
CA GLY A 254 13.18 -11.99 2.08
C GLY A 254 13.02 -10.73 2.94
N PHE A 255 11.89 -10.53 3.61
CA PHE A 255 11.61 -9.32 4.39
C PHE A 255 11.56 -9.60 5.90
N PRO A 256 12.17 -8.74 6.74
CA PRO A 256 12.03 -8.82 8.18
C PRO A 256 10.57 -8.78 8.66
N HIS A 257 10.21 -9.79 9.44
CA HIS A 257 8.90 -9.94 10.06
C HIS A 257 9.07 -10.20 11.56
N LYS A 258 8.30 -9.49 12.40
CA LYS A 258 8.29 -9.70 13.85
C LYS A 258 6.88 -9.81 14.38
N VAL A 259 6.67 -10.63 15.40
CA VAL A 259 5.39 -10.83 16.06
C VAL A 259 5.55 -10.67 17.57
N TYR A 260 4.60 -9.95 18.18
CA TYR A 260 4.50 -9.70 19.61
C TYR A 260 3.19 -10.30 20.14
N LYS A 261 3.31 -11.16 21.15
CA LYS A 261 2.24 -12.01 21.66
C LYS A 261 1.89 -11.63 23.09
N ASP A 262 0.69 -12.03 23.51
CA ASP A 262 0.36 -12.05 24.94
C ASP A 262 0.90 -13.32 25.62
N ALA A 263 0.75 -13.39 26.95
CA ALA A 263 1.15 -14.55 27.74
C ALA A 263 0.40 -15.85 27.38
N SER A 264 -0.71 -15.77 26.65
CA SER A 264 -1.45 -16.94 26.13
C SER A 264 -0.96 -17.37 24.74
N GLY A 265 0.04 -16.68 24.18
CA GLY A 265 0.59 -16.95 22.86
C GLY A 265 -0.21 -16.37 21.70
N ASN A 266 -1.22 -15.52 21.96
CA ASN A 266 -1.98 -14.88 20.90
C ASN A 266 -1.15 -13.75 20.29
N ALA A 267 -0.97 -13.77 18.96
CA ALA A 267 -0.34 -12.67 18.25
C ALA A 267 -1.25 -11.43 18.22
N LEU A 268 -0.79 -10.34 18.84
CA LEU A 268 -1.56 -9.09 18.99
C LEU A 268 -1.00 -7.96 18.13
N VAL A 269 0.32 -7.92 17.93
CA VAL A 269 0.99 -6.96 17.04
C VAL A 269 1.98 -7.71 16.16
N GLU A 270 2.09 -7.33 14.89
CA GLU A 270 3.17 -7.74 14.01
C GLU A 270 3.73 -6.54 13.23
N THR A 271 4.98 -6.63 12.81
CA THR A 271 5.66 -5.62 11.99
C THR A 271 6.33 -6.25 10.78
N TRP A 272 6.13 -5.64 9.62
CA TRP A 272 6.71 -6.01 8.34
C TRP A 272 7.55 -4.85 7.80
N SER A 273 8.87 -5.03 7.77
CA SER A 273 9.78 -4.05 7.16
C SER A 273 10.16 -4.50 5.76
N ILE A 274 9.66 -3.83 4.74
CA ILE A 274 9.90 -4.21 3.35
C ILE A 274 11.19 -3.52 2.89
N THR A 275 12.29 -4.27 2.99
CA THR A 275 13.64 -3.81 2.68
C THR A 275 13.74 -3.21 1.28
N GLY A 276 14.26 -1.98 1.20
CA GLY A 276 14.46 -1.25 -0.06
C GLY A 276 13.20 -0.58 -0.62
N MET A 277 12.01 -0.93 -0.12
CA MET A 277 10.76 -0.38 -0.64
C MET A 277 10.57 1.08 -0.23
N ALA A 278 10.13 1.91 -1.19
CA ALA A 278 9.72 3.29 -0.98
C ALA A 278 8.29 3.38 -0.41
N HIS A 279 7.69 4.57 -0.41
CA HIS A 279 6.31 4.78 0.04
C HIS A 279 5.30 4.05 -0.84
N GLY A 280 4.55 3.10 -0.31
CA GLY A 280 3.52 2.38 -1.08
C GLY A 280 2.98 1.11 -0.42
N THR A 281 1.98 0.52 -1.05
CA THR A 281 1.42 -0.80 -0.69
C THR A 281 2.18 -1.89 -1.42
N PRO A 282 2.82 -2.85 -0.71
CA PRO A 282 3.53 -3.95 -1.37
C PRO A 282 2.54 -4.97 -1.93
N VAL A 283 2.74 -5.35 -3.20
CA VAL A 283 1.98 -6.38 -3.91
C VAL A 283 2.91 -7.40 -4.54
N ASP A 284 2.33 -8.52 -4.97
CA ASP A 284 3.00 -9.62 -5.69
C ASP A 284 2.02 -10.08 -6.78
N PRO A 285 1.92 -9.35 -7.92
CA PRO A 285 0.95 -9.67 -8.97
C PRO A 285 1.22 -11.07 -9.54
N GLY A 286 0.18 -11.89 -9.63
CA GLY A 286 0.29 -13.23 -10.15
C GLY A 286 -0.93 -14.09 -9.83
N THR A 287 -0.77 -15.40 -9.99
CA THR A 287 -1.87 -16.38 -9.82
C THR A 287 -1.60 -17.39 -8.71
N GLY A 288 -0.43 -17.31 -8.07
CA GLY A 288 -0.08 -18.13 -6.90
C GLY A 288 -0.96 -17.81 -5.70
N ALA A 289 -1.03 -18.74 -4.74
CA ALA A 289 -1.93 -18.64 -3.59
C ALA A 289 -1.66 -17.43 -2.68
N GLU A 290 -0.40 -16.99 -2.60
CA GLU A 290 0.06 -15.82 -1.83
C GLU A 290 0.18 -14.55 -2.67
N GLN A 291 -0.08 -14.65 -3.98
CA GLN A 291 0.05 -13.55 -4.93
C GLN A 291 -1.25 -12.75 -5.00
N CYS A 292 -1.15 -11.43 -5.05
CA CYS A 292 -2.28 -10.55 -5.17
C CYS A 292 -1.89 -9.18 -5.71
N GLY A 293 -2.92 -8.41 -6.09
CA GLY A 293 -2.80 -7.01 -6.45
C GLY A 293 -2.30 -6.79 -7.87
N THR A 294 -2.24 -5.53 -8.26
CA THR A 294 -1.76 -5.07 -9.56
C THR A 294 -0.93 -3.81 -9.33
N SER A 295 0.27 -3.77 -9.90
CA SER A 295 1.18 -2.63 -9.75
C SER A 295 0.55 -1.34 -10.29
N GLY A 296 0.80 -0.24 -9.60
CA GLY A 296 0.27 1.07 -9.97
C GLY A 296 0.90 2.17 -9.13
N SER A 297 0.36 3.38 -9.24
CA SER A 297 0.81 4.50 -8.40
C SER A 297 0.65 4.16 -6.93
N TYR A 298 1.79 4.07 -6.23
CA TYR A 298 1.88 3.69 -4.82
C TYR A 298 1.38 2.27 -4.48
N ILE A 299 1.26 1.40 -5.48
CA ILE A 299 1.02 -0.03 -5.33
C ILE A 299 2.20 -0.73 -6.00
N LEU A 300 3.14 -1.20 -5.18
CA LEU A 300 4.50 -1.52 -5.59
C LEU A 300 4.66 -3.03 -5.67
N ASP A 301 4.98 -3.55 -6.83
CA ASP A 301 5.40 -4.95 -6.94
C ASP A 301 6.79 -5.10 -6.35
N VAL A 302 6.83 -5.82 -5.24
CA VAL A 302 8.04 -6.10 -4.46
C VAL A 302 8.09 -7.57 -4.05
N ASN A 303 7.38 -8.44 -4.79
CA ASN A 303 7.30 -9.89 -4.56
C ASN A 303 6.78 -10.30 -3.17
N ILE A 304 5.98 -9.45 -2.52
CA ILE A 304 5.19 -9.81 -1.35
C ILE A 304 3.85 -9.07 -1.36
N CYS A 305 2.75 -9.80 -1.21
CA CYS A 305 1.41 -9.22 -1.13
C CYS A 305 1.03 -8.95 0.33
N SER A 306 1.02 -7.67 0.75
CA SER A 306 0.58 -7.33 2.11
C SER A 306 -0.85 -7.76 2.38
N SER A 307 -1.77 -7.55 1.43
CA SER A 307 -3.19 -7.86 1.62
C SER A 307 -3.43 -9.34 1.97
N TYR A 308 -2.63 -10.26 1.39
CA TYR A 308 -2.70 -11.69 1.68
C TYR A 308 -2.21 -12.00 3.10
N HIS A 309 -1.02 -11.51 3.46
CA HIS A 309 -0.45 -11.74 4.80
C HIS A 309 -1.27 -11.07 5.90
N ILE A 310 -1.81 -9.87 5.66
CA ILE A 310 -2.77 -9.21 6.57
C ILE A 310 -4.03 -10.06 6.72
N ALA A 311 -4.60 -10.56 5.62
CA ALA A 311 -5.76 -11.44 5.67
C ALA A 311 -5.46 -12.73 6.47
N GLN A 312 -4.25 -13.28 6.35
CA GLN A 312 -3.80 -14.42 7.14
C GLN A 312 -3.67 -14.08 8.63
N PHE A 313 -3.06 -12.95 8.98
CA PHE A 313 -2.95 -12.48 10.37
C PHE A 313 -4.32 -12.24 11.03
N PHE A 314 -5.30 -11.80 10.24
CA PHE A 314 -6.71 -11.66 10.64
C PHE A 314 -7.48 -13.00 10.65
N GLY A 315 -6.86 -14.10 10.24
CA GLY A 315 -7.46 -15.44 10.22
C GLY A 315 -8.51 -15.63 9.11
N LEU A 316 -8.40 -14.88 8.02
CA LEU A 316 -9.37 -14.89 6.92
C LEU A 316 -9.06 -15.89 5.82
N THR A 317 -7.80 -16.33 5.70
CA THR A 317 -7.37 -17.25 4.64
C THR A 317 -7.62 -18.73 4.95
N GLY A 318 -8.28 -19.03 6.08
CA GLY A 318 -8.45 -20.37 6.61
C GLY A 318 -7.14 -20.86 7.26
N ALA A 319 -7.23 -21.44 8.46
CA ALA A 319 -6.06 -22.04 9.10
C ALA A 319 -5.62 -23.26 8.28
N GLY A 320 -4.60 -23.09 7.44
CA GLY A 320 -3.65 -24.17 7.25
C GLY A 320 -3.08 -24.46 8.63
N THR A 321 -3.49 -25.57 9.25
CA THR A 321 -2.66 -26.24 10.25
C THR A 321 -1.29 -26.43 9.63
N THR A 322 -0.36 -25.54 9.94
CA THR A 322 1.06 -25.76 9.68
C THR A 322 1.52 -26.83 10.64
N THR A 323 1.22 -28.09 10.31
CA THR A 323 1.96 -29.22 10.86
C THR A 323 3.38 -29.06 10.33
N THR A 324 4.28 -28.56 11.18
CA THR A 324 5.71 -28.54 10.93
C THR A 324 6.16 -29.96 10.62
N THR A 325 6.26 -30.29 9.33
CA THR A 325 6.92 -31.51 8.89
C THR A 325 8.37 -31.12 8.67
N THR A 326 9.19 -31.39 9.68
CA THR A 326 10.65 -31.27 9.59
C THR A 326 11.14 -32.22 8.51
N VAL A 327 11.59 -31.69 7.37
CA VAL A 327 12.40 -32.44 6.41
C VAL A 327 13.78 -31.79 6.41
N GLY A 328 14.72 -32.45 7.07
CA GLY A 328 16.13 -32.08 7.03
C GLY A 328 16.70 -32.31 5.63
N SER A 329 17.37 -31.28 5.10
CA SER A 329 18.20 -31.41 3.91
C SER A 329 19.62 -30.96 4.21
N THR A 330 20.51 -31.94 4.14
CA THR A 330 21.96 -31.88 4.20
C THR A 330 22.55 -30.95 3.14
N SER A 331 23.42 -30.03 3.56
CA SER A 331 24.27 -29.21 2.68
C SER A 331 25.37 -30.05 2.03
N THR A 332 25.61 -29.82 0.73
CA THR A 332 26.88 -30.21 0.10
C THR A 332 27.50 -28.98 -0.55
N THR A 333 28.67 -28.59 -0.06
CA THR A 333 29.50 -27.48 -0.53
C THR A 333 30.43 -27.98 -1.63
N THR A 334 30.61 -27.22 -2.70
CA THR A 334 31.80 -27.36 -3.56
C THR A 334 32.20 -25.98 -4.07
N GLY A 335 33.34 -25.50 -3.58
CA GLY A 335 33.96 -24.24 -3.98
C GLY A 335 34.87 -24.43 -5.20
N TYR A 336 35.10 -23.34 -5.94
CA TYR A 336 36.24 -23.24 -6.84
C TYR A 336 36.92 -21.88 -6.71
N THR A 337 38.25 -21.98 -6.59
CA THR A 337 39.28 -20.97 -6.38
C THR A 337 39.67 -20.22 -7.65
N SER A 338 40.16 -19.00 -7.43
CA SER A 338 40.77 -18.05 -8.37
C SER A 338 42.09 -18.51 -9.00
N THR A 339 42.37 -18.08 -10.24
CA THR A 339 43.74 -17.82 -10.73
C THR A 339 43.79 -16.68 -11.74
N SER A 340 44.76 -15.79 -11.55
CA SER A 340 45.13 -14.63 -12.36
C SER A 340 46.12 -14.96 -13.47
N SER A 341 46.10 -14.21 -14.58
CA SER A 341 47.32 -13.84 -15.32
C SER A 341 47.03 -12.78 -16.39
N ALA A 342 47.80 -11.69 -16.37
CA ALA A 342 47.91 -10.68 -17.45
C ALA A 342 48.99 -11.08 -18.48
N PRO A 343 49.02 -10.45 -19.67
CA PRO A 343 50.11 -9.49 -19.94
C PRO A 343 49.68 -8.24 -20.76
N VAL A 344 50.68 -7.40 -21.08
CA VAL A 344 50.67 -5.94 -21.27
C VAL A 344 51.05 -5.51 -22.72
N THR A 345 50.48 -4.39 -23.21
CA THR A 345 50.88 -3.45 -24.34
C THR A 345 50.81 -3.95 -25.79
N THR A 346 50.48 -3.18 -26.86
CA THR A 346 50.71 -1.75 -27.19
C THR A 346 49.80 -1.29 -28.37
N THR A 347 49.71 0.03 -28.61
CA THR A 347 49.05 0.88 -29.64
C THR A 347 49.08 0.39 -31.12
N THR A 348 48.19 0.75 -32.07
CA THR A 348 47.89 2.10 -32.63
C THR A 348 46.72 2.11 -33.65
N SER A 349 46.02 3.26 -33.73
CA SER A 349 45.35 3.96 -34.87
C SER A 349 44.09 3.43 -35.63
N VAL A 350 42.99 4.18 -35.40
CA VAL A 350 42.02 4.87 -36.29
C VAL A 350 41.33 4.15 -37.46
N ALA A 351 39.99 4.09 -37.41
CA ALA A 351 39.10 4.50 -38.52
C ALA A 351 37.66 4.80 -38.06
N SER A 352 37.15 5.92 -38.56
CA SER A 352 35.91 6.64 -38.30
C SER A 352 34.60 5.88 -38.54
N THR A 353 33.54 6.23 -37.79
CA THR A 353 32.15 6.14 -38.29
C THR A 353 31.29 7.27 -37.72
N THR A 354 31.01 8.23 -38.61
CA THR A 354 29.83 9.09 -38.73
C THR A 354 29.17 9.64 -37.46
N THR A 355 29.62 10.82 -37.04
CA THR A 355 28.85 11.71 -36.16
C THR A 355 27.70 12.33 -36.96
N THR A 356 26.48 11.83 -36.77
CA THR A 356 25.30 12.65 -37.00
C THR A 356 25.27 13.69 -35.88
N THR A 357 25.73 14.91 -36.17
CA THR A 357 25.57 16.04 -35.25
C THR A 357 24.08 16.36 -35.14
N VAL A 358 23.41 15.70 -34.20
CA VAL A 358 22.10 16.13 -33.74
C VAL A 358 22.34 17.45 -33.01
N ALA A 359 21.70 18.52 -33.45
CA ALA A 359 21.81 19.83 -32.82
C ALA A 359 21.61 19.70 -31.31
N ALA A 360 22.59 20.15 -30.51
CA ALA A 360 22.51 20.08 -29.06
C ALA A 360 21.32 20.91 -28.59
N GLY A 361 20.31 20.24 -28.03
CA GLY A 361 19.08 20.87 -27.55
C GLY A 361 19.33 21.99 -26.54
N ALA A 362 18.37 22.91 -26.43
CA ALA A 362 18.45 24.08 -25.54
C ALA A 362 18.59 23.65 -24.08
N CYS A 363 19.42 24.36 -23.32
CA CYS A 363 19.71 24.08 -21.92
C CYS A 363 19.10 25.13 -20.99
N TYR A 364 18.62 24.69 -19.82
CA TYR A 364 18.00 25.53 -18.80
C TYR A 364 18.49 25.13 -17.42
N ASN A 365 18.87 26.12 -16.61
CA ASN A 365 19.28 25.94 -15.22
C ASN A 365 18.51 26.94 -14.34
N ALA A 366 17.55 26.46 -13.57
CA ALA A 366 16.68 27.29 -12.75
C ALA A 366 16.12 26.52 -11.54
N SER A 367 15.47 27.23 -10.63
CA SER A 367 14.73 26.58 -9.54
C SER A 367 13.60 25.72 -10.10
N ASN A 368 13.25 24.66 -9.39
CA ASN A 368 12.18 23.73 -9.75
C ASN A 368 10.84 24.46 -9.88
N TYR A 369 10.60 25.50 -9.07
CA TYR A 369 9.46 26.41 -9.26
C TYR A 369 9.48 27.09 -10.63
N ALA A 370 10.60 27.70 -11.01
CA ALA A 370 10.74 28.41 -12.28
C ALA A 370 10.64 27.48 -13.50
N HIS A 371 11.07 26.22 -13.39
CA HIS A 371 10.88 25.22 -14.45
C HIS A 371 9.41 24.88 -14.68
N VAL A 372 8.61 24.74 -13.61
CA VAL A 372 7.17 24.48 -13.75
C VAL A 372 6.45 25.70 -14.31
N THR A 373 6.72 26.90 -13.79
CA THR A 373 6.09 28.15 -14.26
C THR A 373 6.40 28.45 -15.72
N ALA A 374 7.60 28.10 -16.19
CA ALA A 374 7.97 28.25 -17.60
C ALA A 374 7.57 27.06 -18.49
N GLY A 375 6.78 26.11 -17.98
CA GLY A 375 6.25 24.98 -18.74
C GLY A 375 7.26 23.91 -19.12
N ARG A 376 8.45 23.91 -18.50
CA ARG A 376 9.52 22.90 -18.71
C ARG A 376 9.40 21.68 -17.78
N ALA A 377 8.62 21.82 -16.71
CA ALA A 377 8.33 20.78 -15.74
C ALA A 377 6.85 20.83 -15.32
N VAL A 378 6.38 19.80 -14.64
CA VAL A 378 5.06 19.75 -14.01
C VAL A 378 5.21 19.57 -12.50
N ASN A 379 4.39 20.30 -11.73
CA ASN A 379 4.29 20.06 -10.29
C ASN A 379 3.45 18.79 -10.06
N SER A 380 4.02 17.84 -9.34
CA SER A 380 3.39 16.60 -8.94
C SER A 380 3.71 16.36 -7.46
N MET A 381 2.73 16.59 -6.59
CA MET A 381 2.81 16.32 -5.15
C MET A 381 3.96 17.05 -4.43
N GLY A 382 4.20 18.32 -4.77
CA GLY A 382 5.27 19.10 -4.14
C GLY A 382 6.67 18.75 -4.66
N TYR A 383 6.75 17.97 -5.74
CA TYR A 383 7.96 17.69 -6.50
C TYR A 383 7.79 18.17 -7.94
N ALA A 384 8.86 18.70 -8.54
CA ALA A 384 8.89 19.02 -9.96
C ALA A 384 9.30 17.77 -10.76
N LYS A 385 8.61 17.50 -11.87
CA LYS A 385 8.99 16.46 -12.84
C LYS A 385 9.24 17.07 -14.20
N ALA A 386 10.32 16.70 -14.86
CA ALA A 386 10.66 17.24 -16.17
C ALA A 386 9.57 16.86 -17.19
N LYS A 387 9.05 17.85 -17.92
CA LYS A 387 7.93 17.66 -18.85
C LYS A 387 8.39 16.82 -20.04
N GLY A 388 7.67 15.76 -20.37
CA GLY A 388 8.05 14.80 -21.41
C GLY A 388 8.74 13.57 -20.83
N SER A 389 9.90 13.72 -20.20
CA SER A 389 10.64 12.57 -19.64
C SER A 389 10.13 12.05 -18.30
N ASN A 390 9.36 12.86 -17.57
CA ASN A 390 8.86 12.58 -16.21
C ASN A 390 9.95 12.34 -15.15
N GLN A 391 11.21 12.69 -15.44
CA GLN A 391 12.30 12.55 -14.48
C GLN A 391 12.06 13.45 -13.26
N ASN A 392 12.24 12.87 -12.07
CA ASN A 392 12.03 13.59 -10.82
C ASN A 392 13.15 14.60 -10.59
N MET A 393 12.79 15.88 -10.48
CA MET A 393 13.70 17.00 -10.28
C MET A 393 13.87 17.35 -8.80
N GLY A 394 13.17 16.67 -7.89
CA GLY A 394 13.14 17.02 -6.47
C GLY A 394 12.02 18.01 -6.16
N LEU A 395 12.09 18.67 -5.01
CA LEU A 395 10.99 19.46 -4.48
C LEU A 395 10.60 20.62 -5.41
N TYR A 396 9.30 20.83 -5.61
CA TYR A 396 8.72 21.99 -6.27
C TYR A 396 8.76 23.18 -5.30
N ASN A 397 9.91 23.86 -5.27
CA ASN A 397 10.13 25.06 -4.47
C ASN A 397 11.10 26.00 -5.20
N THR A 398 11.39 27.15 -4.59
CA THR A 398 12.30 28.16 -5.14
C THR A 398 13.78 27.92 -4.83
N PHE A 399 14.12 26.93 -4.00
CA PHE A 399 15.48 26.70 -3.47
C PHE A 399 16.19 25.46 -4.05
N THR A 400 15.44 24.50 -4.58
CA THR A 400 15.94 23.31 -5.27
C THR A 400 16.06 23.62 -6.76
N THR A 401 17.26 23.45 -7.32
CA THR A 401 17.60 23.82 -8.70
C THR A 401 17.92 22.57 -9.51
N SER A 402 17.46 22.53 -10.76
CA SER A 402 17.72 21.43 -11.68
C SER A 402 18.20 21.96 -13.03
N LYS A 403 18.97 21.14 -13.74
CA LYS A 403 19.42 21.45 -15.10
C LYS A 403 18.69 20.57 -16.09
N LEU A 404 17.99 21.18 -17.06
CA LEU A 404 17.21 20.47 -18.08
C LEU A 404 17.75 20.75 -19.48
N ARG A 405 17.79 19.72 -20.32
CA ARG A 405 17.95 19.83 -21.77
C ARG A 405 16.61 19.58 -22.47
N GLU A 406 16.29 20.41 -23.44
CA GLU A 406 15.15 20.24 -24.34
C GLU A 406 15.59 19.63 -25.67
N ALA A 407 15.25 18.37 -25.91
CA ALA A 407 15.46 17.70 -27.19
C ALA A 407 14.58 16.43 -27.27
N PRO A 408 13.63 16.32 -28.22
CA PRO A 408 13.14 17.35 -29.15
C PRO A 408 12.36 18.47 -28.44
N ALA A 409 11.89 19.49 -29.19
CA ALA A 409 11.10 20.59 -28.64
C ALA A 409 9.88 20.08 -27.83
N GLY A 410 9.67 20.64 -26.64
CA GLY A 410 8.64 20.24 -25.68
C GLY A 410 8.98 19.03 -24.81
N TYR A 411 10.14 18.40 -25.01
CA TYR A 411 10.60 17.22 -24.25
C TYR A 411 11.86 17.54 -23.46
N PHE A 412 11.74 17.54 -22.13
CA PHE A 412 12.79 17.94 -21.20
C PHE A 412 13.33 16.76 -20.40
N THR A 413 14.65 16.66 -20.27
CA THR A 413 15.36 15.65 -19.46
C THR A 413 16.36 16.33 -18.53
N ILE A 414 16.62 15.72 -17.37
CA ILE A 414 17.69 16.16 -16.46
C ILE A 414 19.04 15.88 -17.12
N ASP A 415 19.84 16.93 -17.27
CA ASP A 415 21.16 16.86 -17.88
C ASP A 415 22.16 17.74 -17.12
N SER A 416 23.09 17.10 -16.41
CA SER A 416 24.14 17.77 -15.64
C SER A 416 25.17 18.50 -16.49
N THR A 417 25.23 18.23 -17.80
CA THR A 417 26.16 18.89 -18.73
C THR A 417 25.67 20.25 -19.21
N CYS A 418 24.40 20.60 -18.96
CA CYS A 418 23.91 21.95 -19.19
C CYS A 418 24.63 22.96 -18.26
N PRO A 419 24.90 24.20 -18.72
CA PRO A 419 25.59 25.23 -17.95
C PRO A 419 24.86 25.60 -16.64
#